data_AF-A0A1R3K5X9-F1
#
_entry.id   AF-A0A1R3K5X9-F1
#
_cell.length_a   1.000
_cell.length_b   1.000
_cell.length_c   1.000
_cell.angle_alpha   90.00
_cell.angle_beta   90.00
_cell.angle_gamma   90.00
#
_symmetry.space_group_name_H-M   'P 1'
#
loop_
_entity.id
_entity.type
_entity.pdbx_description
1 polymer ?
#
loop_
_entity_poly.entity_id
_entity_poly.type
_entity_poly.pdbx_seq_one_letter_code
_entity_poly.pdbx_strand_id
1 'polypeptide(L)'
;MMMQSSVIFSSVKPSWAPLRVKALYSTSTGDSNSMAATVPAPKWAQKTITLPHLRRGCHLVTSEILKEIRPDLSEFKCGLAHVFLQHTSASLTINENYDSDVRDDTETFLNKIVPEGRSAPWKHTLEGPDDMPAHIKSSMFGCALTIPISDGRLNMGTWQFFDVHDKVIVMKLKIKAIPMHGDEYISFL
;
A
#
# COMPACT_ATOMS: atom_id res chain seq x y z
N MET A 1 -36.14 40.27 -36.70
CA MET A 1 -35.74 40.63 -35.32
C MET A 1 -35.66 39.35 -34.51
N MET A 2 -34.47 38.76 -34.42
CA MET A 2 -34.16 37.68 -33.48
C MET A 2 -32.75 38.00 -32.95
N MET A 3 -32.73 38.54 -31.73
CA MET A 3 -31.54 38.66 -30.90
C MET A 3 -31.37 37.36 -30.10
N GLN A 4 -30.16 37.21 -29.54
CA GLN A 4 -29.72 36.27 -28.49
C GLN A 4 -28.91 35.07 -29.00
N SER A 5 -27.77 34.68 -28.42
CA SER A 5 -26.97 35.24 -27.31
C SER A 5 -25.57 34.63 -27.37
N SER A 6 -24.55 35.45 -27.11
CA SER A 6 -23.17 35.01 -26.86
C SER A 6 -23.07 34.38 -25.47
N VAL A 7 -22.38 33.25 -25.34
CA VAL A 7 -21.95 32.73 -24.03
C VAL A 7 -20.43 32.61 -24.02
N ILE A 8 -19.86 33.34 -23.08
CA ILE A 8 -18.43 33.42 -22.73
C ILE A 8 -18.09 32.19 -21.89
N PHE A 9 -17.10 31.39 -22.29
CA PHE A 9 -16.52 30.38 -21.41
C PHE A 9 -15.54 31.04 -20.44
N SER A 10 -15.97 31.13 -19.18
CA SER A 10 -15.15 31.50 -18.03
C SER A 10 -14.21 30.35 -17.66
N SER A 11 -12.93 30.68 -17.50
CA SER A 11 -11.86 29.80 -17.04
C SER A 11 -12.00 29.45 -15.54
N VAL A 12 -12.05 28.16 -15.21
CA VAL A 12 -11.91 27.68 -13.82
C VAL A 12 -10.60 26.88 -13.69
N LYS A 13 -9.70 27.38 -12.84
CA LYS A 13 -8.44 26.71 -12.47
C LYS A 13 -8.74 25.47 -11.62
N PRO A 14 -8.05 24.34 -11.80
CA PRO A 14 -8.20 23.21 -10.89
C PRO A 14 -7.64 23.60 -9.51
N SER A 15 -8.50 23.56 -8.50
CA SER A 15 -8.13 23.72 -7.10
C SER A 15 -7.52 22.41 -6.61
N TRP A 16 -6.23 22.41 -6.29
CA TRP A 16 -5.63 21.32 -5.52
C TRP A 16 -6.04 21.51 -4.05
N ALA A 17 -6.97 20.69 -3.58
CA ALA A 17 -7.27 20.58 -2.16
C ALA A 17 -6.15 19.79 -1.45
N PRO A 18 -5.76 20.15 -0.23
CA PRO A 18 -4.74 19.43 0.51
C PRO A 18 -5.22 18.03 0.90
N LEU A 19 -4.29 17.07 0.91
CA LEU A 19 -4.46 15.68 1.34
C LEU A 19 -5.19 15.62 2.69
N ARG A 20 -6.35 14.95 2.70
CA ARG A 20 -7.15 14.71 3.91
C ARG A 20 -6.91 13.28 4.39
N VAL A 21 -6.06 13.11 5.40
CA VAL A 21 -5.87 11.84 6.11
C VAL A 21 -7.11 11.59 6.99
N LYS A 22 -7.82 10.48 6.78
CA LYS A 22 -8.82 9.96 7.72
C LYS A 22 -8.19 8.81 8.52
N ALA A 23 -7.63 9.13 9.68
CA ALA A 23 -7.33 8.13 10.70
C ALA A 23 -8.63 7.75 11.41
N LEU A 24 -8.91 6.45 11.55
CA LEU A 24 -9.96 5.95 12.42
C LEU A 24 -9.29 5.35 13.65
N TYR A 25 -9.33 6.07 14.78
CA TYR A 25 -8.89 5.61 16.09
C TYR A 25 -10.09 5.06 16.88
N SER A 26 -9.87 4.08 17.76
CA SER A 26 -10.82 3.66 18.80
C SER A 26 -10.18 3.89 20.18
N THR A 27 -10.93 4.56 21.06
CA THR A 27 -10.52 5.00 22.40
C THR A 27 -10.71 3.92 23.45
N SER A 28 -9.86 3.94 24.48
CA SER A 28 -10.16 3.37 25.79
C SER A 28 -11.02 4.36 26.59
N THR A 29 -12.29 4.07 26.83
CA THR A 29 -13.09 4.74 27.88
C THR A 29 -12.95 3.95 29.17
N GLY A 30 -12.25 4.54 30.13
CA GLY A 30 -12.34 4.12 31.53
C GLY A 30 -13.52 4.81 32.19
N ASP A 31 -14.40 4.02 32.79
CA ASP A 31 -15.24 4.42 33.92
C ASP A 31 -15.01 3.39 35.05
N SER A 32 -14.93 3.93 36.27
CA SER A 32 -14.39 3.33 37.48
C SER A 32 -15.24 2.23 38.15
N ASN A 33 -14.54 1.41 38.95
CA ASN A 33 -14.98 0.35 39.87
C ASN A 33 -15.24 -1.06 39.31
N SER A 34 -14.15 -1.77 39.03
CA SER A 34 -14.07 -3.24 39.14
C SER A 34 -12.60 -3.67 39.23
N MET A 35 -12.23 -4.42 40.28
CA MET A 35 -10.91 -5.07 40.43
C MET A 35 -10.79 -6.36 39.58
N ALA A 36 -11.45 -6.42 38.43
CA ALA A 36 -11.09 -7.34 37.37
C ALA A 36 -9.99 -6.66 36.56
N ALA A 37 -8.79 -7.27 36.49
CA ALA A 37 -7.75 -6.84 35.55
C ALA A 37 -8.40 -6.75 34.16
N THR A 38 -8.70 -5.52 33.74
CA THR A 38 -9.35 -5.27 32.47
C THR A 38 -8.31 -5.61 31.43
N VAL A 39 -8.43 -6.78 30.80
CA VAL A 39 -7.61 -7.14 29.64
C VAL A 39 -7.79 -6.00 28.65
N PRO A 40 -6.74 -5.23 28.32
CA PRO A 40 -6.87 -4.12 27.39
C PRO A 40 -7.45 -4.66 26.09
N ALA A 41 -8.51 -4.01 25.59
CA ALA A 41 -9.06 -4.34 24.28
C ALA A 41 -7.91 -4.33 23.24
N PRO A 42 -7.91 -5.27 22.27
CA PRO A 42 -6.83 -5.37 21.31
C PRO A 42 -6.68 -4.05 20.57
N LYS A 43 -5.50 -3.45 20.72
CA LYS A 43 -5.15 -2.21 20.04
C LYS A 43 -4.96 -2.50 18.55
N TRP A 44 -5.65 -1.76 17.70
CA TRP A 44 -5.50 -1.84 16.25
C TRP A 44 -5.44 -0.43 15.65
N ALA A 45 -4.74 -0.28 14.54
CA ALA A 45 -4.61 0.97 13.81
C ALA A 45 -4.88 0.73 12.32
N GLN A 46 -5.61 1.63 11.68
CA GLN A 46 -5.84 1.56 10.24
C GLN A 46 -5.55 2.91 9.61
N LYS A 47 -4.70 2.90 8.58
CA LYS A 47 -4.26 4.11 7.89
C LYS A 47 -4.31 3.91 6.38
N THR A 48 -4.89 4.88 5.67
CA THR A 48 -4.82 4.93 4.21
C THR A 48 -3.66 5.83 3.81
N ILE A 49 -2.78 5.34 2.93
CA ILE A 49 -1.59 6.03 2.46
C ILE A 49 -1.72 6.20 0.95
N THR A 50 -1.54 7.41 0.45
CA THR A 50 -1.51 7.66 -0.99
C THR A 50 -0.06 7.83 -1.41
N LEU A 51 0.43 6.89 -2.21
CA LEU A 51 1.73 7.02 -2.85
C LEU A 51 1.67 8.04 -4.00
N PRO A 52 2.81 8.68 -4.34
CA PRO A 52 2.88 9.55 -5.52
C PRO A 52 2.59 8.75 -6.79
N HIS A 53 2.18 9.44 -7.85
CA HIS A 53 1.98 8.80 -9.14
C HIS A 53 3.33 8.33 -9.70
N LEU A 54 3.45 7.02 -9.91
CA LEU A 54 4.66 6.39 -10.45
C LEU A 54 4.47 6.08 -11.93
N ARG A 55 5.58 6.03 -12.68
CA ARG A 55 5.57 5.53 -14.05
C ARG A 55 5.41 4.00 -14.05
N ARG A 56 5.09 3.41 -15.19
CA ARG A 56 5.12 1.95 -15.35
C ARG A 56 6.53 1.41 -15.05
N GLY A 57 6.62 0.33 -14.27
CA GLY A 57 7.87 -0.31 -13.83
C GLY A 57 7.80 -0.82 -12.39
N CYS A 58 8.94 -1.30 -11.87
CA CYS A 58 9.14 -1.68 -10.46
C CYS A 58 9.64 -0.47 -9.65
N HIS A 59 9.07 -0.22 -8.47
CA HIS A 59 9.39 0.95 -7.65
C HIS A 59 9.55 0.59 -6.19
N LEU A 60 10.67 1.05 -5.61
CA LEU A 60 10.87 1.01 -4.18
C LEU A 60 9.99 2.06 -3.51
N VAL A 61 9.11 1.62 -2.60
CA VAL A 61 8.17 2.51 -1.88
C VAL A 61 8.31 2.41 -0.36
N THR A 62 9.37 1.74 0.11
CA THR A 62 9.55 1.43 1.53
C THR A 62 9.68 2.68 2.38
N SER A 63 10.44 3.68 1.94
CA SER A 63 10.62 4.95 2.66
C SER A 63 9.31 5.70 2.86
N GLU A 64 8.49 5.75 1.82
CA GLU A 64 7.21 6.44 1.74
C GLU A 64 6.21 5.77 2.69
N ILE A 65 6.12 4.44 2.64
CA ILE A 65 5.26 3.67 3.54
C ILE A 65 5.74 3.83 4.98
N LEU A 66 7.03 3.59 5.27
CA LEU A 66 7.58 3.66 6.63
C LEU A 66 7.42 5.03 7.25
N LYS A 67 7.64 6.11 6.49
CA LYS A 67 7.44 7.48 6.96
C LYS A 67 6.03 7.68 7.50
N GLU A 68 5.03 7.17 6.80
CA GLU A 68 3.63 7.33 7.20
C GLU A 68 3.25 6.46 8.40
N ILE A 69 3.83 5.27 8.54
CA ILE A 69 3.31 4.26 9.47
C ILE A 69 4.09 4.17 10.78
N ARG A 70 5.30 4.72 10.82
CA ARG A 70 6.16 4.74 12.01
C ARG A 70 5.46 5.25 13.28
N PRO A 71 4.65 6.33 13.25
CA PRO A 71 3.92 6.77 14.43
C PRO A 71 3.00 5.69 14.98
N ASP A 72 2.19 5.08 14.09
CA ASP A 72 1.26 4.00 14.46
C ASP A 72 2.02 2.75 14.92
N LEU A 73 3.11 2.38 14.24
CA LEU A 73 3.90 1.21 14.60
C LEU A 73 4.51 1.32 16.00
N SER A 74 4.99 2.51 16.38
CA SER A 74 5.65 2.74 17.69
C SER A 74 4.78 2.35 18.90
N GLU A 75 3.48 2.26 18.70
CA GLU A 75 2.49 1.89 19.69
C GLU A 75 2.32 0.37 19.89
N PHE A 76 3.00 -0.45 19.09
CA PHE A 76 2.84 -1.91 19.06
C PHE A 76 4.14 -2.64 19.39
N LYS A 77 4.13 -3.43 20.47
CA LYS A 77 5.27 -4.28 20.86
C LYS A 77 5.40 -5.55 20.03
N CYS A 78 4.28 -6.20 19.71
CA CYS A 78 4.19 -7.39 18.89
C CYS A 78 2.90 -7.34 18.06
N GLY A 79 2.91 -7.80 16.81
CA GLY A 79 1.72 -7.75 15.97
C GLY A 79 1.94 -8.15 14.51
N LEU A 80 0.94 -7.87 13.68
CA LEU A 80 1.00 -8.04 12.23
C LEU A 80 0.58 -6.73 11.53
N ALA A 81 1.40 -6.27 10.60
CA ALA A 81 1.04 -5.22 9.65
C ALA A 81 0.47 -5.88 8.39
N HIS A 82 -0.80 -5.63 8.09
CA HIS A 82 -1.42 -6.06 6.84
C HIS A 82 -1.51 -4.90 5.86
N VAL A 83 -0.76 -4.98 4.76
CA VAL A 83 -0.71 -3.97 3.71
C VAL A 83 -1.59 -4.45 2.55
N PHE A 84 -2.55 -3.64 2.13
CA PHE A 84 -3.44 -3.95 1.01
C PHE A 84 -3.42 -2.82 -0.03
N LEU A 85 -2.92 -3.13 -1.22
CA LEU A 85 -2.91 -2.24 -2.37
C LEU A 85 -4.31 -2.19 -3.00
N GLN A 86 -4.89 -1.00 -3.11
CA GLN A 86 -6.25 -0.82 -3.63
C GLN A 86 -6.25 -0.58 -5.14
N HIS A 87 -5.64 -1.50 -5.87
CA HIS A 87 -5.48 -1.40 -7.32
C HIS A 87 -5.57 -2.79 -7.93
N THR A 88 -6.16 -2.90 -9.11
CA THR A 88 -6.34 -4.18 -9.83
C THR A 88 -5.26 -4.43 -10.86
N SER A 89 -4.62 -3.37 -11.36
CA SER A 89 -3.53 -3.38 -12.34
C SER A 89 -2.19 -2.96 -11.73
N ALA A 90 -2.02 -3.09 -10.41
CA ALA A 90 -0.72 -2.93 -9.75
C ALA A 90 -0.60 -3.97 -8.64
N SER A 91 0.63 -4.37 -8.33
CA SER A 91 0.91 -5.36 -7.28
C SER A 91 1.90 -4.84 -6.26
N LEU A 92 1.90 -5.47 -5.10
CA LEU A 92 2.80 -5.17 -4.00
C LEU A 92 3.56 -6.45 -3.63
N THR A 93 4.88 -6.37 -3.58
CA THR A 93 5.75 -7.49 -3.21
C THR A 93 6.83 -7.07 -2.21
N ILE A 94 7.48 -8.07 -1.60
CA ILE A 94 8.72 -7.88 -0.85
C ILE A 94 9.81 -8.63 -1.61
N ASN A 95 10.90 -7.92 -1.95
CA ASN A 95 12.04 -8.52 -2.62
C ASN A 95 13.36 -7.96 -2.09
N GLU A 96 14.47 -8.55 -2.55
CA GLU A 96 15.80 -7.98 -2.38
C GLU A 96 15.89 -6.61 -3.08
N ASN A 97 16.41 -5.62 -2.37
CA ASN A 97 16.60 -4.27 -2.92
C ASN A 97 17.89 -3.61 -2.42
N TYR A 98 18.95 -4.40 -2.24
CA TYR A 98 20.30 -3.84 -2.15
C TYR A 98 20.86 -3.50 -3.53
N ASP A 99 20.64 -4.40 -4.47
CA ASP A 99 21.02 -4.26 -5.87
C ASP A 99 19.83 -3.76 -6.70
N SER A 100 20.04 -2.68 -7.45
CA SER A 100 19.02 -2.17 -8.37
C SER A 100 18.70 -3.16 -9.48
N ASP A 101 19.66 -4.00 -9.85
CA ASP A 101 19.53 -4.96 -10.95
C ASP A 101 18.41 -5.96 -10.69
N VAL A 102 18.12 -6.29 -9.43
CA VAL A 102 16.98 -7.17 -9.06
C VAL A 102 15.66 -6.61 -9.57
N ARG A 103 15.46 -5.29 -9.52
CA ARG A 103 14.24 -4.64 -10.00
C ARG A 103 14.17 -4.62 -11.53
N ASP A 104 15.30 -4.32 -12.16
CA ASP A 104 15.41 -4.26 -13.62
C ASP A 104 15.24 -5.66 -14.25
N ASP A 105 15.81 -6.70 -13.62
CA ASP A 105 15.65 -8.10 -14.00
C ASP A 105 14.22 -8.59 -13.76
N THR A 106 13.60 -8.19 -12.64
CA THR A 106 12.19 -8.49 -12.38
C THR A 106 11.30 -7.86 -13.45
N GLU A 107 11.52 -6.59 -13.79
CA GLU A 107 10.79 -5.90 -14.85
C GLU A 107 11.00 -6.57 -16.22
N THR A 108 12.24 -6.91 -16.55
CA THR A 108 12.61 -7.62 -17.77
C THR A 108 11.92 -8.98 -17.87
N PHE A 109 11.94 -9.75 -16.78
CA PHE A 109 11.27 -11.04 -16.70
C PHE A 109 9.77 -10.90 -16.92
N LEU A 110 9.10 -9.99 -16.21
CA LEU A 110 7.66 -9.75 -16.33
C LEU A 110 7.26 -9.32 -17.74
N ASN A 111 8.08 -8.50 -18.40
CA ASN A 111 7.87 -8.10 -19.79
C ASN A 111 8.01 -9.25 -20.78
N LYS A 112 8.83 -10.23 -20.46
CA LYS A 112 9.00 -11.43 -21.28
C LYS A 112 7.81 -12.38 -21.16
N ILE A 113 7.34 -12.62 -19.94
CA ILE A 113 6.27 -13.61 -19.67
C ILE A 113 4.86 -13.04 -19.87
N VAL A 114 4.68 -11.74 -19.66
CA VAL A 114 3.44 -11.01 -19.87
C VAL A 114 3.73 -9.83 -20.79
N PRO A 115 3.84 -10.07 -22.11
CA PRO A 115 4.23 -9.06 -23.07
C PRO A 115 3.22 -7.91 -23.16
N GLU A 116 3.71 -6.70 -23.37
CA GLU A 116 2.90 -5.52 -23.62
C GLU A 116 2.86 -5.17 -25.12
N GLY A 117 1.94 -4.28 -25.50
CA GLY A 117 1.90 -3.72 -26.85
C GLY A 117 0.86 -4.35 -27.77
N ARG A 118 0.75 -3.78 -28.97
CA ARG A 118 -0.28 -4.15 -29.96
C ARG A 118 -0.15 -5.58 -30.50
N SER A 119 1.06 -6.15 -30.44
CA SER A 119 1.33 -7.52 -30.86
C SER A 119 1.09 -8.54 -29.75
N ALA A 120 0.79 -8.09 -28.53
CA ALA A 120 0.53 -9.00 -27.42
C ALA A 120 -0.82 -9.70 -27.60
N PRO A 121 -0.94 -11.00 -27.24
CA PRO A 121 -2.11 -11.82 -27.53
C PRO A 121 -3.29 -11.58 -26.56
N TRP A 122 -3.49 -10.34 -26.10
CA TRP A 122 -4.51 -9.99 -25.12
C TRP A 122 -5.80 -9.51 -25.77
N LYS A 123 -6.94 -9.97 -25.24
CA LYS A 123 -8.26 -9.56 -25.71
C LYS A 123 -8.76 -8.27 -25.05
N HIS A 124 -8.35 -8.01 -23.82
CA HIS A 124 -8.73 -6.82 -23.08
C HIS A 124 -7.74 -5.70 -23.41
N THR A 125 -8.20 -4.71 -24.17
CA THR A 125 -7.35 -3.61 -24.69
C THR A 125 -8.05 -2.26 -24.65
N LEU A 126 -9.18 -2.16 -23.94
CA LEU A 126 -10.02 -0.95 -23.97
C LEU A 126 -9.36 0.25 -23.30
N GLU A 127 -8.55 0.01 -22.27
CA GLU A 127 -7.90 1.09 -21.49
C GLU A 127 -6.44 1.32 -21.90
N GLY A 128 -5.91 0.52 -22.83
CA GLY A 128 -4.55 0.66 -23.36
C GLY A 128 -3.89 -0.69 -23.68
N PRO A 129 -2.75 -0.66 -24.39
CA PRO A 129 -1.96 -1.87 -24.66
C PRO A 129 -1.16 -2.39 -23.43
N ASP A 130 -1.10 -1.61 -22.35
CA ASP A 130 -0.43 -1.91 -21.07
C ASP A 130 -1.40 -2.48 -20.02
N ASP A 131 -2.70 -2.33 -20.22
CA ASP A 131 -3.74 -2.57 -19.20
C ASP A 131 -3.94 -4.06 -18.82
N MET A 132 -4.28 -4.94 -19.76
CA MET A 132 -4.37 -6.38 -19.46
C MET A 132 -3.05 -6.98 -18.95
N PRO A 133 -1.88 -6.66 -19.53
CA PRO A 133 -0.59 -7.03 -18.96
C PRO A 133 -0.46 -6.65 -17.48
N ALA A 134 -0.84 -5.43 -17.12
CA ALA A 134 -0.80 -4.92 -15.75
C ALA A 134 -1.68 -5.75 -14.80
N HIS A 135 -2.89 -6.13 -15.24
CA HIS A 135 -3.77 -7.02 -14.48
C HIS A 135 -3.19 -8.42 -14.26
N ILE A 136 -2.55 -9.01 -15.27
CA ILE A 136 -1.91 -10.33 -15.15
C ILE A 136 -0.74 -10.24 -14.18
N LYS A 137 0.16 -9.26 -14.35
CA LYS A 137 1.32 -9.06 -13.46
C LYS A 137 0.86 -8.81 -12.03
N SER A 138 -0.19 -8.00 -11.86
CA SER A 138 -0.85 -7.78 -10.57
C SER A 138 -1.32 -9.09 -9.91
N SER A 139 -1.95 -9.97 -10.68
CA SER A 139 -2.43 -11.27 -10.21
C SER A 139 -1.30 -12.25 -9.84
N MET A 140 -0.10 -12.08 -10.40
CA MET A 140 1.04 -12.95 -10.12
C MET A 140 1.66 -12.69 -8.74
N PHE A 141 1.82 -11.43 -8.36
CA PHE A 141 2.37 -11.06 -7.05
C PHE A 141 1.29 -10.86 -5.98
N GLY A 142 0.10 -10.43 -6.40
CA GLY A 142 -1.00 -10.07 -5.53
C GLY A 142 -0.95 -8.62 -5.05
N CYS A 143 -1.97 -8.26 -4.28
CA CYS A 143 -2.18 -6.90 -3.77
C CYS A 143 -2.07 -6.81 -2.25
N ALA A 144 -1.62 -7.86 -1.57
CA ALA A 144 -1.65 -7.92 -0.12
C ALA A 144 -0.36 -8.54 0.46
N LEU A 145 0.15 -7.93 1.52
CA LEU A 145 1.27 -8.44 2.31
C LEU A 145 0.90 -8.45 3.79
N THR A 146 1.45 -9.41 4.54
CA THR A 146 1.33 -9.45 6.00
C THR A 146 2.72 -9.60 6.60
N ILE A 147 3.15 -8.61 7.38
CA ILE A 147 4.50 -8.48 7.89
C ILE A 147 4.46 -8.50 9.42
N PRO A 148 5.34 -9.25 10.12
CA PRO A 148 5.40 -9.22 11.58
C PRO A 148 5.84 -7.85 12.10
N ILE A 149 5.39 -7.49 13.29
CA ILE A 149 5.80 -6.28 14.02
C ILE A 149 6.51 -6.71 15.30
N SER A 150 7.67 -6.12 15.55
CA SER A 150 8.45 -6.31 16.78
C SER A 150 9.00 -4.95 17.23
N ASP A 151 8.79 -4.61 18.51
CA ASP A 151 9.26 -3.37 19.14
C ASP A 151 8.99 -2.10 18.33
N GLY A 152 7.77 -2.01 17.82
CA GLY A 152 7.27 -0.87 17.06
C GLY A 152 7.90 -0.71 15.68
N ARG A 153 8.43 -1.80 15.12
CA ARG A 153 9.03 -1.84 13.78
C ARG A 153 8.48 -3.03 13.00
N LEU A 154 8.46 -2.90 11.68
CA LEU A 154 8.28 -4.06 10.81
C LEU A 154 9.49 -4.98 10.97
N ASN A 155 9.24 -6.24 11.29
CA ASN A 155 10.24 -7.27 11.44
C ASN A 155 10.45 -7.96 10.08
N MET A 156 11.15 -7.24 9.19
CA MET A 156 11.58 -7.72 7.88
C MET A 156 13.07 -8.07 7.92
N GLY A 157 13.51 -8.99 7.07
CA GLY A 157 14.93 -9.26 6.88
C GLY A 157 15.68 -8.02 6.35
N THR A 158 17.00 -7.97 6.56
CA THR A 158 17.85 -6.82 6.17
C THR A 158 17.70 -6.42 4.70
N TRP A 159 17.44 -7.39 3.83
CA TRP A 159 17.32 -7.20 2.39
C TRP A 159 15.89 -7.11 1.91
N GLN A 160 14.90 -7.19 2.79
CA GLN A 160 13.49 -7.20 2.43
C GLN A 160 12.91 -5.78 2.41
N PHE A 161 12.46 -5.35 1.23
CA PHE A 161 11.86 -4.04 1.02
C PHE A 161 10.56 -4.16 0.23
N PHE A 162 9.63 -3.23 0.45
CA PHE A 162 8.42 -3.08 -0.35
C PHE A 162 8.73 -2.58 -1.75
N ASP A 163 8.33 -3.35 -2.76
CA ASP A 163 8.33 -2.97 -4.16
C ASP A 163 6.90 -2.97 -4.71
N VAL A 164 6.56 -1.95 -5.49
CA VAL A 164 5.30 -1.87 -6.23
C VAL A 164 5.58 -1.93 -7.72
N HIS A 165 4.90 -2.87 -8.38
CA HIS A 165 4.91 -2.99 -9.83
C HIS A 165 3.68 -2.31 -10.43
N ASP A 166 3.91 -1.50 -11.48
CA ASP A 166 2.92 -0.77 -12.30
C ASP A 166 2.39 0.57 -11.73
N LYS A 167 1.42 1.20 -12.43
CA LYS A 167 0.81 2.49 -12.06
C LYS A 167 0.16 2.41 -10.68
N VAL A 168 0.57 3.29 -9.77
CA VAL A 168 0.11 3.27 -8.38
C VAL A 168 -0.90 4.36 -8.10
N ILE A 169 -2.07 3.96 -7.60
CA ILE A 169 -3.08 4.87 -7.08
C ILE A 169 -3.67 4.23 -5.81
N VAL A 170 -3.22 4.74 -4.64
CA VAL A 170 -3.73 4.48 -3.27
C VAL A 170 -3.40 3.10 -2.65
N MET A 171 -2.77 3.13 -1.48
CA MET A 171 -2.56 1.99 -0.59
C MET A 171 -3.43 2.10 0.67
N LYS A 172 -4.03 0.99 1.11
CA LYS A 172 -4.67 0.89 2.43
C LYS A 172 -3.86 -0.02 3.32
N LEU A 173 -3.32 0.54 4.40
CA LEU A 173 -2.67 -0.22 5.44
C LEU A 173 -3.63 -0.48 6.60
N LYS A 174 -3.71 -1.73 7.03
CA LYS A 174 -4.37 -2.14 8.27
C LYS A 174 -3.32 -2.75 9.18
N ILE A 175 -2.99 -2.08 10.27
CA ILE A 175 -2.10 -2.61 11.29
C ILE A 175 -2.95 -3.25 12.38
N LYS A 176 -2.83 -4.57 12.53
CA LYS A 176 -3.49 -5.30 13.62
C LYS A 176 -2.42 -5.89 14.53
N ALA A 177 -2.24 -5.30 15.69
CA ALA A 177 -1.45 -5.95 16.72
C ALA A 177 -2.31 -6.88 17.56
N ILE A 178 -1.71 -8.00 17.94
CA ILE A 178 -2.27 -8.93 18.90
C ILE A 178 -1.29 -8.92 20.06
N PRO A 179 -1.68 -8.51 21.27
CA PRO A 179 -0.85 -8.74 22.43
C PRO A 179 -0.74 -10.26 22.64
N MET A 180 0.41 -10.84 22.30
CA MET A 180 0.76 -12.20 22.69
C MET A 180 1.04 -12.15 24.18
N HIS A 181 0.14 -12.71 25.00
CA HIS A 181 0.40 -12.88 26.42
C HIS A 181 1.44 -14.00 26.58
N GLY A 182 2.63 -13.66 27.08
CA GLY A 182 3.72 -14.61 27.33
C GLY A 182 5.00 -14.17 26.63
N ASP A 183 6.11 -14.20 27.36
CA ASP A 183 7.48 -13.88 26.91
C ASP A 183 8.05 -14.86 25.87
N GLU A 184 7.22 -15.33 24.93
CA GLU A 184 7.67 -16.18 23.83
C GLU A 184 8.04 -15.29 22.65
N TYR A 185 9.29 -14.82 22.68
CA TYR A 185 9.99 -14.35 21.50
C TYR A 185 9.96 -15.45 20.45
N ILE A 186 9.07 -15.36 19.46
CA ILE A 186 9.24 -16.08 18.21
C ILE A 186 10.32 -15.32 17.44
N SER A 187 11.59 -15.63 17.72
CA SER A 187 12.70 -15.26 16.85
C SER A 187 12.57 -16.07 15.57
N PHE A 188 12.17 -15.42 14.48
CA PHE A 188 12.36 -15.99 13.15
C PHE A 188 13.85 -15.88 12.83
N LEU A 189 14.54 -17.04 12.79
CA LEU A 189 15.90 -17.20 12.27
C LEU A 189 15.91 -17.01 10.74
#